data_AF-A0A848FPG1-F1
#
_entry.id   AF-A0A848FPG1-F1
#
_cell.length_a   1.000
_cell.length_b   1.000
_cell.length_c   1.000
_cell.angle_alpha   90.00
_cell.angle_beta   90.00
_cell.angle_gamma   90.00
#
_symmetry.space_group_name_H-M   'P 1'
#
loop_
_entity.id
_entity.type
_entity.pdbx_description
1 polymer ?
#
loop_
_entity_poly.entity_id
_entity_poly.type
_entity_poly.pdbx_seq_one_letter_code
_entity_poly.pdbx_strand_id
1 'polypeptide(L)'
;MITTYSATYHSPDKQQYLATIILSSVTLTVQYTDEEGNQKEIHWLGDDIQQLETRADDSYYLHHQSKQGEVSILHFRDPKLFQAIRKNFRHQKFVGNMPARAMNSFFSKFLVMVSIFIGLFLIGYWWLAPWLGERMASGISKDTEISIGKKMYESISMGEKIDTGRTKLINEFYKQLNYKTTYPIEITVVSSPEVNAFAIPGGHIVVYDAILDNMKTPEELAALLGHEVSHIELRHSLKNISRTLARQMFLSLVLGSESGFTSVLVEHADNLKGLEYSRELETESDNNGIRLMHESHINTEGMSNLMTLLQKSTGGKDNTLNFLSTHPVFEKRIANIKEQLKKYVPAPTENVEIKNTFHALYETF
;
A
#
# COMPACT_ATOMS: atom_id res chain seq x y z
N MET A 1 16.36 35.69 -60.04
CA MET A 1 15.23 34.95 -60.63
C MET A 1 14.07 35.02 -59.66
N ILE A 2 12.93 35.58 -60.08
CA ILE A 2 11.71 35.58 -59.28
C ILE A 2 11.18 34.15 -59.30
N THR A 3 11.10 33.50 -58.14
CA THR A 3 10.56 32.13 -58.05
C THR A 3 9.06 32.24 -57.90
N THR A 4 8.33 31.70 -58.86
CA THR A 4 6.87 31.66 -58.87
C THR A 4 6.38 30.26 -58.50
N TYR A 5 5.27 30.17 -57.78
CA TYR A 5 4.64 28.91 -57.37
C TYR A 5 3.17 28.90 -57.75
N SER A 6 2.57 27.72 -57.92
CA SER A 6 1.14 27.60 -58.23
C SER A 6 0.35 27.20 -56.98
N ALA A 7 -0.79 27.85 -56.77
CA ALA A 7 -1.70 27.58 -55.66
C ALA A 7 -3.15 27.89 -56.05
N THR A 8 -4.10 27.47 -55.23
CA THR A 8 -5.50 27.85 -55.31
C THR A 8 -5.79 28.90 -54.25
N TYR A 9 -6.19 30.09 -54.69
CA TYR A 9 -6.59 31.19 -53.81
C TYR A 9 -8.10 31.15 -53.58
N HIS A 10 -8.50 31.14 -52.31
CA HIS A 10 -9.88 31.27 -51.87
C HIS A 10 -10.11 32.70 -51.39
N SER A 11 -10.93 33.45 -52.11
CA SER A 11 -11.28 34.83 -51.75
C SER A 11 -12.17 34.89 -50.51
N PRO A 12 -12.30 36.08 -49.86
CA PRO A 12 -13.26 36.28 -48.76
C PRO A 12 -14.70 35.86 -49.12
N ASP A 13 -15.08 36.03 -50.38
CA ASP A 13 -16.39 35.65 -50.93
C ASP A 13 -16.51 34.14 -51.25
N LYS A 14 -15.54 33.33 -50.82
CA LYS A 14 -15.44 31.87 -51.03
C LYS A 14 -15.32 31.42 -52.49
N GLN A 15 -15.01 32.32 -53.41
CA GLN A 15 -14.66 31.95 -54.78
C GLN A 15 -13.24 31.41 -54.86
N GLN A 16 -12.98 30.52 -55.82
CA GLN A 16 -11.69 29.85 -56.00
C GLN A 16 -11.04 30.28 -57.29
N TYR A 17 -9.79 30.70 -57.22
CA TYR A 17 -9.02 31.10 -58.38
C TYR A 17 -7.68 30.37 -58.42
N LEU A 18 -7.25 29.99 -59.62
CA LEU A 18 -5.89 29.53 -59.82
C LEU A 18 -4.96 30.74 -59.69
N ALA A 19 -4.02 30.67 -58.76
CA ALA A 19 -3.16 31.78 -58.41
C ALA A 19 -1.68 31.42 -58.59
N THR A 20 -0.92 32.42 -59.02
CA THR A 20 0.54 32.40 -59.02
C THR A 20 1.04 33.15 -57.79
N ILE A 21 1.94 32.52 -57.05
CA ILE A 21 2.45 33.02 -55.77
C ILE A 21 3.88 33.46 -55.94
N ILE A 22 4.14 34.69 -55.55
CA ILE A 22 5.46 35.30 -55.55
C ILE A 22 5.84 35.62 -54.12
N LEU A 23 6.93 35.02 -53.65
CA LEU A 23 7.43 35.23 -52.30
C LEU A 23 8.54 36.28 -52.29
N SER A 24 8.35 37.32 -51.50
CA SER A 24 9.39 38.27 -51.10
C SER A 24 9.86 37.97 -49.68
N SER A 25 10.82 38.74 -49.19
CA SER A 25 11.29 38.71 -47.80
C SER A 25 10.26 39.24 -46.79
N VAL A 26 9.28 40.03 -47.25
CA VAL A 26 8.29 40.72 -46.39
C VAL A 26 6.84 40.42 -46.82
N THR A 27 6.61 40.19 -48.11
CA THR A 27 5.27 40.02 -48.69
C THR A 27 5.13 38.68 -49.42
N LEU A 28 3.95 38.09 -49.31
CA LEU A 28 3.49 37.01 -50.17
C LEU A 28 2.47 37.62 -51.14
N THR A 29 2.79 37.57 -52.42
CA THR A 29 1.95 38.18 -53.45
C THR A 29 1.19 37.10 -54.20
N VAL A 30 -0.13 37.25 -54.26
CA VAL A 30 -1.08 36.34 -54.90
C VAL A 30 -1.59 37.01 -56.16
N GLN A 31 -1.18 36.50 -57.33
CA GLN A 31 -1.67 36.94 -58.63
C GLN A 31 -2.69 35.95 -59.15
N TYR A 32 -3.92 36.39 -59.44
CA TYR A 32 -4.97 35.56 -60.00
C TYR A 32 -5.76 36.33 -61.06
N THR A 33 -6.47 35.59 -61.93
CA THR A 33 -7.36 36.18 -62.94
C THR A 33 -8.80 36.00 -62.45
N ASP A 34 -9.57 37.08 -62.46
CA ASP A 34 -10.99 37.03 -62.07
C ASP A 34 -11.89 36.53 -63.20
N GLU A 35 -13.19 36.37 -62.92
CA GLU A 35 -14.17 35.86 -63.88
C GLU A 35 -14.36 36.78 -65.11
N GLU A 36 -14.00 38.06 -64.99
CA GLU A 36 -14.05 39.05 -66.06
C GLU A 36 -12.77 39.07 -66.92
N GLY A 37 -11.79 38.22 -66.61
CA GLY A 37 -10.51 38.12 -67.31
C GLY A 37 -9.49 39.18 -66.90
N ASN A 38 -9.75 39.95 -65.83
CA ASN A 38 -8.83 40.95 -65.32
C ASN A 38 -7.80 40.29 -64.40
N GLN A 39 -6.53 40.66 -64.57
CA GLN A 39 -5.49 40.26 -63.63
C GLN A 39 -5.59 41.07 -62.35
N LYS A 40 -5.71 40.38 -61.22
CA LYS A 40 -5.69 40.96 -59.88
C LYS A 40 -4.47 40.47 -59.12
N GLU A 41 -3.89 41.39 -58.34
CA GLU A 41 -2.73 41.13 -57.51
C GLU A 41 -3.05 41.56 -56.08
N ILE A 42 -2.85 40.65 -55.14
CA ILE A 42 -3.06 40.87 -53.71
C ILE A 42 -1.75 40.65 -52.98
N HIS A 43 -1.38 41.59 -52.11
CA HIS A 43 -0.18 41.48 -51.29
C HIS A 43 -0.55 41.16 -49.85
N TRP A 44 -0.14 40.00 -49.37
CA TRP A 44 -0.22 39.61 -47.96
C TRP A 44 1.07 40.02 -47.27
N LEU A 45 0.96 40.84 -46.24
CA LEU A 45 2.06 41.06 -45.32
C LEU A 45 2.22 39.80 -44.48
N GLY A 46 3.46 39.40 -44.18
CA GLY A 46 3.67 38.23 -43.34
C GLY A 46 2.88 38.30 -42.02
N ASP A 47 2.81 39.48 -41.40
CA ASP A 47 2.17 39.64 -40.08
C ASP A 47 0.67 39.36 -40.10
N ASP A 48 0.05 39.41 -41.28
CA ASP A 48 -1.37 39.12 -41.51
C ASP A 48 -1.62 37.62 -41.78
N ILE A 49 -0.56 36.81 -41.83
CA ILE A 49 -0.62 35.35 -41.99
C ILE A 49 -0.70 34.69 -40.61
N GLN A 50 -1.85 34.12 -40.28
CA GLN A 50 -2.12 33.64 -38.92
C GLN A 50 -1.75 32.17 -38.71
N GLN A 51 -1.99 31.34 -39.72
CA GLN A 51 -1.91 29.88 -39.56
C GLN A 51 -1.46 29.22 -40.86
N LEU A 52 -0.57 28.24 -40.72
CA LEU A 52 -0.14 27.33 -41.78
C LEU A 52 -0.47 25.90 -41.33
N GLU A 53 -1.52 25.33 -41.90
CA GLU A 53 -2.01 23.99 -41.59
C GLU A 53 -1.45 22.97 -42.58
N THR A 54 -1.14 21.77 -42.09
CA THR A 54 -0.80 20.60 -42.92
C THR A 54 -1.86 19.54 -42.68
N ARG A 55 -2.53 19.10 -43.74
CA ARG A 55 -3.51 18.01 -43.66
C ARG A 55 -2.88 16.66 -43.98
N ALA A 56 -3.58 15.58 -43.62
CA ALA A 56 -3.12 14.20 -43.76
C ALA A 56 -2.96 13.73 -45.22
N ASP A 57 -3.46 14.51 -46.19
CA ASP A 57 -3.39 14.27 -47.64
C ASP A 57 -2.23 15.02 -48.32
N ASP A 58 -1.24 15.50 -47.54
CA ASP A 58 -0.11 16.33 -47.99
C ASP A 58 -0.55 17.65 -48.67
N SER A 59 -1.77 18.12 -48.39
CA SER A 59 -2.20 19.47 -48.76
C SER A 59 -1.87 20.48 -47.65
N TYR A 60 -1.53 21.70 -48.09
CA TYR A 60 -1.17 22.81 -47.22
C TYR A 60 -2.21 23.93 -47.35
N TYR A 61 -2.60 24.49 -46.21
CA TYR A 61 -3.51 25.63 -46.14
C TYR A 61 -2.85 26.78 -45.41
N LEU A 62 -2.75 27.93 -46.06
CA LEU A 62 -2.27 29.17 -45.47
C LEU A 62 -3.46 30.10 -45.22
N HIS A 63 -3.69 30.45 -43.97
CA HIS A 63 -4.76 31.33 -43.55
C HIS A 63 -4.23 32.74 -43.39
N HIS A 64 -4.82 33.66 -44.16
CA HIS A 64 -4.58 35.09 -44.09
C HIS A 64 -5.80 35.77 -43.52
N GLN A 65 -5.59 36.73 -42.62
CA GLN A 65 -6.65 37.61 -42.14
C GLN A 65 -6.21 39.06 -42.31
N SER A 66 -6.92 39.81 -43.15
CA SER A 66 -6.70 41.25 -43.33
C SER A 66 -6.99 42.02 -42.03
N LYS A 67 -6.41 43.22 -41.88
CA LYS A 67 -6.71 44.13 -40.76
C LYS A 67 -8.20 44.50 -40.64
N GLN A 68 -8.95 44.35 -41.73
CA GLN A 68 -10.40 44.57 -41.77
C GLN A 68 -11.22 43.32 -41.39
N GLY A 69 -10.57 42.22 -41.03
CA GLY A 69 -11.20 40.98 -40.57
C GLY A 69 -11.54 39.98 -41.68
N GLU A 70 -11.30 40.33 -42.94
CA GLU A 70 -11.52 39.44 -44.09
C GLU A 70 -10.54 38.26 -44.09
N VAL A 71 -11.07 37.05 -44.22
CA VAL A 71 -10.29 35.82 -44.22
C VAL A 71 -10.12 35.31 -45.64
N SER A 72 -8.89 34.97 -46.00
CA SER A 72 -8.57 34.37 -47.29
C SER A 72 -7.65 33.17 -47.07
N ILE A 73 -7.82 32.14 -47.90
CA ILE A 73 -7.11 30.88 -47.72
C ILE A 73 -6.35 30.55 -48.99
N LEU A 74 -5.07 30.22 -48.86
CA LEU A 74 -4.28 29.69 -49.95
C LEU A 74 -4.12 28.18 -49.77
N HIS A 75 -4.64 27.42 -50.72
CA HIS A 75 -4.50 25.97 -50.76
C HIS A 75 -3.45 25.57 -51.80
N PHE A 76 -2.46 24.78 -51.41
CA PHE A 76 -1.42 24.32 -52.32
C PHE A 76 -0.90 22.93 -51.93
N ARG A 77 -0.33 22.23 -52.92
CA ARG A 77 0.28 20.90 -52.74
C ARG A 77 1.78 20.88 -53.02
N ASP A 78 2.38 22.01 -53.40
CA ASP A 78 3.81 22.08 -53.69
C ASP A 78 4.62 22.14 -52.37
N PRO A 79 5.41 21.10 -52.04
CA PRO A 79 6.25 21.11 -50.84
C PRO A 79 7.37 22.16 -50.89
N LYS A 80 7.78 22.60 -52.09
CA LYS A 80 8.78 23.67 -52.24
C LYS A 80 8.22 25.02 -51.80
N LEU A 81 6.96 25.30 -52.12
CA LEU A 81 6.25 26.50 -51.65
C LEU A 81 6.13 26.50 -50.12
N PHE A 82 5.79 25.35 -49.52
CA PHE A 82 5.73 25.20 -48.06
C PHE A 82 7.06 25.55 -47.38
N GLN A 83 8.16 24.99 -47.88
CA GLN A 83 9.49 25.25 -47.34
C GLN A 83 9.91 26.71 -47.54
N ALA A 84 9.57 27.31 -48.68
CA ALA A 84 9.88 28.72 -48.96
C ALA A 84 9.13 29.68 -48.02
N ILE A 85 7.82 29.45 -47.78
CA ILE A 85 7.03 30.23 -46.81
C ILE A 85 7.64 30.12 -45.41
N ARG A 86 7.94 28.90 -44.95
CA ARG A 86 8.53 28.69 -43.61
C ARG A 86 9.91 29.32 -43.45
N LYS A 87 10.70 29.38 -44.53
CA LYS A 87 12.03 30.01 -44.53
C LYS A 87 11.94 31.54 -44.49
N ASN A 88 11.06 32.13 -45.29
CA ASN A 88 10.95 33.59 -45.40
C ASN A 88 10.22 34.20 -44.20
N PHE A 89 9.21 33.51 -43.65
CA PHE A 89 8.40 33.97 -42.51
C PHE A 89 8.79 33.28 -41.19
N ARG A 90 10.08 32.96 -41.01
CA ARG A 90 10.60 32.17 -39.86
C ARG A 90 10.35 32.80 -38.48
N HIS A 91 10.10 34.11 -38.44
CA HIS A 91 9.89 34.87 -37.21
C HIS A 91 8.43 35.00 -36.80
N GLN A 92 7.48 34.62 -37.67
CA GLN A 92 6.07 34.56 -37.31
C GLN A 92 5.76 33.27 -36.55
N LYS A 93 5.11 33.43 -35.40
CA LYS A 93 4.58 32.31 -34.62
C LYS A 93 3.30 31.82 -35.31
N PHE A 94 3.44 31.01 -36.36
CA PHE A 94 2.30 30.30 -36.93
C PHE A 94 1.63 29.49 -35.83
N VAL A 95 0.36 29.78 -35.54
CA VAL A 95 -0.44 28.98 -34.61
C VAL A 95 -0.84 27.71 -35.35
N GLY A 96 0.02 26.70 -35.30
CA GLY A 96 -0.24 25.37 -35.83
C GLY A 96 -0.17 24.34 -34.72
N ASN A 97 -1.11 23.38 -34.73
CA ASN A 97 -1.07 22.21 -33.85
C ASN A 97 0.34 21.61 -33.87
N MET A 98 0.95 21.42 -32.69
CA MET A 98 2.20 20.67 -32.61
C MET A 98 2.02 19.35 -33.37
N PRO A 99 2.98 18.94 -34.22
CA PRO A 99 2.83 17.73 -35.01
C PRO A 99 2.54 16.55 -34.08
N ALA A 100 1.55 15.72 -34.40
CA ALA A 100 1.07 14.64 -33.52
C ALA A 100 2.20 13.73 -32.99
N ARG A 101 3.30 13.57 -33.74
CA ARG A 101 4.52 12.86 -33.32
C ARG A 101 5.21 13.51 -32.10
N ALA A 102 5.27 14.83 -32.02
CA ALA A 102 5.83 15.55 -30.87
C ALA A 102 4.93 15.45 -29.63
N MET A 103 3.60 15.52 -29.82
CA MET A 103 2.62 15.31 -28.74
C MET A 103 2.69 13.88 -28.19
N ASN A 104 2.83 12.87 -29.05
CA ASN A 104 3.05 11.48 -28.64
C ASN A 104 4.39 11.29 -27.91
N SER A 105 5.45 12.01 -28.31
CA SER A 105 6.75 11.95 -27.61
C SER A 105 6.71 12.61 -26.24
N PHE A 106 5.99 13.72 -26.09
CA PHE A 106 5.81 14.37 -24.79
C PHE A 106 4.95 13.52 -23.85
N PHE A 107 3.81 13.02 -24.35
CA PHE A 107 2.89 12.21 -23.56
C PHE A 107 3.54 10.88 -23.13
N SER A 108 4.30 10.22 -24.02
CA SER A 108 5.04 9.00 -23.65
C SER A 108 6.11 9.25 -22.58
N LYS A 109 6.88 10.34 -22.67
CA LYS A 109 7.86 10.71 -21.62
C LYS A 109 7.19 11.03 -20.29
N PHE A 110 6.06 11.75 -20.34
CA PHE A 110 5.26 12.03 -19.15
C PHE A 110 4.74 10.75 -18.50
N LEU A 111 4.17 9.81 -19.29
CA LEU A 111 3.73 8.52 -18.79
C LEU A 111 4.88 7.72 -18.16
N VAL A 112 6.05 7.68 -18.80
CA VAL A 112 7.23 7.00 -18.23
C VAL A 112 7.62 7.61 -16.88
N MET A 113 7.64 8.94 -16.77
CA MET A 113 7.95 9.63 -15.52
C MET A 113 6.92 9.31 -14.42
N VAL A 114 5.64 9.30 -14.74
CA VAL A 114 4.57 8.90 -13.82
C VAL A 114 4.72 7.43 -13.42
N SER A 115 5.01 6.53 -14.36
CA SER A 115 5.25 5.11 -14.06
C SER A 115 6.46 4.90 -13.16
N ILE A 116 7.54 5.65 -13.36
CA ILE A 116 8.72 5.63 -12.47
C ILE A 116 8.33 6.11 -11.08
N PHE A 117 7.59 7.22 -10.98
CA PHE A 117 7.13 7.74 -9.70
C PHE A 117 6.24 6.75 -8.95
N ILE A 118 5.27 6.13 -9.64
CA ILE A 118 4.42 5.07 -9.08
C ILE A 118 5.28 3.87 -8.65
N GLY A 119 6.26 3.47 -9.47
CA GLY A 119 7.18 2.38 -9.14
C GLY A 119 7.97 2.67 -7.86
N LEU A 120 8.55 3.87 -7.74
CA LEU A 120 9.28 4.30 -6.54
C LEU A 120 8.36 4.40 -5.32
N PHE A 121 7.14 4.90 -5.49
CA PHE A 121 6.14 4.96 -4.44
C PHE A 121 5.79 3.56 -3.94
N LEU A 122 5.52 2.61 -4.84
CA LEU A 122 5.20 1.23 -4.49
C LEU A 122 6.38 0.54 -3.79
N ILE A 123 7.61 0.74 -4.28
CA ILE A 123 8.82 0.23 -3.61
C ILE A 123 8.96 0.84 -2.22
N GLY A 124 8.77 2.16 -2.10
CA GLY A 124 8.82 2.86 -0.82
C GLY A 124 7.80 2.33 0.18
N TYR A 125 6.55 2.17 -0.26
CA TYR A 125 5.45 1.70 0.58
C TYR A 125 5.58 0.23 0.99
N TRP A 126 5.95 -0.65 0.05
CA TRP A 126 5.99 -2.10 0.31
C TRP A 126 7.30 -2.57 0.94
N TRP A 127 8.43 -1.93 0.65
CA TRP A 127 9.74 -2.42 1.09
C TRP A 127 10.41 -1.46 2.07
N LEU A 128 10.53 -0.18 1.73
CA LEU A 128 11.25 0.78 2.58
C LEU A 128 10.51 1.05 3.90
N ALA A 129 9.20 1.27 3.86
CA ALA A 129 8.42 1.59 5.04
C ALA A 129 8.41 0.43 6.07
N PRO A 130 8.10 -0.84 5.72
CA PRO A 130 8.21 -1.95 6.67
C PRO A 130 9.63 -2.14 7.21
N TRP A 131 10.65 -2.00 6.36
CA TRP A 131 12.05 -2.07 6.79
C TRP A 131 12.41 -0.99 7.83
N LEU A 132 11.97 0.26 7.60
CA LEU A 132 12.10 1.34 8.59
C LEU A 132 11.35 1.01 9.88
N GLY A 133 10.14 0.46 9.78
CA GLY A 133 9.35 0.00 10.92
C GLY A 133 10.09 -1.02 11.78
N GLU A 134 10.69 -2.04 11.17
CA GLU A 134 11.51 -3.02 11.90
C GLU A 134 12.73 -2.38 12.55
N ARG A 135 13.38 -1.44 11.85
CA ARG A 135 14.52 -0.73 12.41
C ARG A 135 14.12 0.11 13.64
N MET A 136 12.98 0.79 13.58
CA MET A 136 12.41 1.51 14.73
C MET A 136 12.12 0.55 15.88
N ALA A 137 11.44 -0.58 15.63
CA ALA A 137 11.16 -1.59 16.65
C ALA A 137 12.45 -2.10 17.33
N SER A 138 13.50 -2.36 16.54
CA SER A 138 14.80 -2.79 17.06
C SER A 138 15.50 -1.74 17.94
N GLY A 139 15.25 -0.46 17.70
CA GLY A 139 15.83 0.66 18.45
C GLY A 139 15.09 0.98 19.75
N ILE A 140 13.85 0.51 19.92
CA ILE A 140 13.07 0.69 21.15
C ILE A 140 13.67 -0.21 22.24
N SER A 141 14.03 0.36 23.39
CA SER A 141 14.50 -0.40 24.55
C SER A 141 13.37 -1.21 25.18
N LYS A 142 13.71 -2.28 25.92
CA LYS A 142 12.71 -3.11 26.61
C LYS A 142 11.89 -2.30 27.62
N ASP A 143 12.51 -1.42 28.40
CA ASP A 143 11.80 -0.57 29.37
C ASP A 143 10.79 0.38 28.70
N THR A 144 11.14 0.88 27.51
CA THR A 144 10.24 1.72 26.72
C THR A 144 9.08 0.90 26.17
N GLU A 145 9.35 -0.32 25.69
CA GLU A 145 8.31 -1.24 25.24
C GLU A 145 7.35 -1.64 26.36
N ILE A 146 7.85 -1.92 27.58
CA ILE A 146 7.03 -2.18 28.77
C ILE A 146 6.13 -0.98 29.06
N SER A 147 6.68 0.23 29.00
CA SER A 147 5.92 1.47 29.24
C SER A 147 4.84 1.73 28.17
N ILE A 148 5.14 1.43 26.90
CA ILE A 148 4.17 1.49 25.80
C ILE A 148 3.07 0.45 26.03
N GLY A 149 3.47 -0.78 26.33
CA GLY A 149 2.61 -1.91 26.64
C GLY A 149 1.57 -1.61 27.70
N LYS A 150 2.02 -1.05 28.82
CA LYS A 150 1.15 -0.65 29.92
C LYS A 150 0.06 0.33 29.48
N LYS A 151 0.41 1.36 28.70
CA LYS A 151 -0.59 2.33 28.19
C LYS A 151 -1.58 1.70 27.22
N MET A 152 -1.10 0.78 26.37
CA MET A 152 -1.97 0.06 25.43
C MET A 152 -2.92 -0.86 26.18
N TYR A 153 -2.43 -1.58 27.19
CA TYR A 153 -3.23 -2.41 28.08
C TYR A 153 -4.31 -1.59 28.79
N GLU A 154 -3.94 -0.47 29.42
CA GLU A 154 -4.90 0.44 30.08
C GLU A 154 -5.99 0.91 29.10
N SER A 155 -5.62 1.19 27.84
CA SER A 155 -6.60 1.56 26.79
C SER A 155 -7.57 0.43 26.46
N ILE A 156 -7.06 -0.79 26.26
CA ILE A 156 -7.86 -1.96 25.89
C ILE A 156 -8.79 -2.38 27.05
N SER A 157 -8.27 -2.39 28.27
CA SER A 157 -9.00 -2.88 29.45
C SER A 157 -10.14 -1.97 29.89
N MET A 158 -10.17 -0.69 29.50
CA MET A 158 -11.24 0.25 29.88
C MET A 158 -12.64 -0.17 29.40
N GLY A 159 -12.74 -0.93 28.31
CA GLY A 159 -14.02 -1.36 27.73
C GLY A 159 -14.42 -2.81 28.05
N GLU A 160 -13.56 -3.55 28.75
CA GLU A 160 -13.67 -5.00 28.87
C GLU A 160 -14.09 -5.44 30.27
N LYS A 161 -14.91 -6.49 30.35
CA LYS A 161 -15.31 -7.09 31.63
C LYS A 161 -14.25 -8.09 32.09
N ILE A 162 -13.37 -7.66 32.99
CA ILE A 162 -12.31 -8.51 33.55
C ILE A 162 -12.88 -9.52 34.55
N ASP A 163 -12.54 -10.80 34.38
CA ASP A 163 -12.78 -11.83 35.38
C ASP A 163 -11.59 -11.87 36.35
N THR A 164 -11.76 -11.26 37.52
CA THR A 164 -10.69 -11.13 38.52
C THR A 164 -10.30 -12.47 39.14
N GLY A 165 -11.24 -13.42 39.27
CA GLY A 165 -11.01 -14.74 39.83
C GLY A 165 -10.14 -15.59 38.90
N ARG A 166 -10.58 -15.73 37.64
CA ARG A 166 -9.81 -16.44 36.61
C ARG A 166 -8.48 -15.74 36.31
N THR A 167 -8.45 -14.40 36.33
CA THR A 167 -7.20 -13.63 36.18
C THR A 167 -6.19 -13.98 37.27
N LYS A 168 -6.60 -14.09 38.53
CA LYS A 168 -5.69 -14.47 39.61
C LYS A 168 -5.13 -15.89 39.38
N LEU A 169 -6.00 -16.84 39.09
CA LEU A 169 -5.63 -18.25 38.92
C LEU A 169 -4.76 -18.50 37.69
N ILE A 170 -5.02 -17.83 36.56
CA ILE A 170 -4.20 -18.02 35.36
C ILE A 170 -2.79 -17.46 35.56
N ASN A 171 -2.62 -16.40 36.36
CA ASN A 171 -1.30 -15.89 36.73
C ASN A 171 -0.59 -16.83 37.72
N GLU A 172 -1.32 -17.47 38.64
CA GLU A 172 -0.76 -18.52 39.50
C GLU A 172 -0.31 -19.74 38.68
N PHE A 173 -1.16 -20.20 37.76
CA PHE A 173 -0.84 -21.26 36.80
C PHE A 173 0.41 -20.92 35.99
N TYR A 174 0.47 -19.71 35.43
CA TYR A 174 1.62 -19.24 34.65
C TYR A 174 2.92 -19.22 35.46
N LYS A 175 2.88 -18.78 36.72
CA LYS A 175 4.04 -18.81 37.61
C LYS A 175 4.53 -20.24 37.85
N GLN A 176 3.64 -21.22 37.97
CA GLN A 176 3.99 -22.63 38.12
C GLN A 176 4.64 -23.22 36.85
N LEU A 177 4.32 -22.70 35.66
CA LEU A 177 4.99 -23.10 34.41
C LEU A 177 6.48 -22.71 34.41
N ASN A 178 6.87 -21.67 35.16
CA ASN A 178 8.27 -21.24 35.28
C ASN A 178 8.96 -21.00 33.91
N TYR A 179 8.24 -20.45 32.94
CA TYR A 179 8.82 -20.07 31.65
C TYR A 179 9.88 -18.99 31.85
N LYS A 180 11.05 -19.19 31.24
CA LYS A 180 12.15 -18.22 31.30
C LYS A 180 11.88 -17.09 30.32
N THR A 181 11.41 -15.96 30.84
CA THR A 181 11.12 -14.75 30.07
C THR A 181 12.04 -13.61 30.47
N THR A 182 12.25 -12.68 29.55
CA THR A 182 12.93 -11.41 29.79
C THR A 182 11.97 -10.25 30.01
N TYR A 183 10.67 -10.47 29.79
CA TYR A 183 9.60 -9.52 30.07
C TYR A 183 8.81 -9.91 31.32
N PRO A 184 8.28 -8.92 32.08
CA PRO A 184 7.37 -9.17 33.18
C PRO A 184 5.99 -9.54 32.61
N ILE A 185 5.67 -10.83 32.61
CA ILE A 185 4.42 -11.30 32.03
C ILE A 185 3.27 -11.15 33.02
N GLU A 186 2.20 -10.51 32.57
CA GLU A 186 0.93 -10.37 33.29
C GLU A 186 -0.22 -10.79 32.39
N ILE A 187 -1.06 -11.69 32.87
CA ILE A 187 -2.17 -12.24 32.08
C ILE A 187 -3.49 -11.69 32.63
N THR A 188 -4.40 -11.27 31.75
CA THR A 188 -5.73 -10.79 32.14
C THR A 188 -6.79 -11.61 31.43
N VAL A 189 -7.75 -12.15 32.19
CA VAL A 189 -8.90 -12.86 31.64
C VAL A 189 -10.06 -11.90 31.46
N VAL A 190 -10.60 -11.86 30.25
CA VAL A 190 -11.71 -10.99 29.86
C VAL A 190 -12.89 -11.85 29.44
N SER A 191 -14.10 -11.45 29.86
CA SER A 191 -15.32 -12.13 29.45
C SER A 191 -15.72 -11.73 28.04
N SER A 192 -15.64 -12.67 27.09
CA SER A 192 -15.95 -12.45 25.69
C SER A 192 -16.41 -13.76 25.03
N PRO A 193 -17.52 -13.74 24.26
CA PRO A 193 -17.98 -14.93 23.54
C PRO A 193 -17.02 -15.39 22.44
N GLU A 194 -15.99 -14.59 22.13
CA GLU A 194 -15.01 -14.89 21.11
C GLU A 194 -13.93 -15.82 21.64
N VAL A 195 -13.63 -16.89 20.90
CA VAL A 195 -12.44 -17.70 21.16
C VAL A 195 -11.23 -16.90 20.68
N ASN A 196 -10.48 -16.27 21.60
CA ASN A 196 -9.28 -15.50 21.29
C ASN A 196 -8.33 -15.33 22.49
N ALA A 197 -7.06 -15.04 22.20
CA ALA A 197 -6.06 -14.55 23.12
C ALA A 197 -5.05 -13.71 22.32
N PHE A 198 -4.42 -12.72 22.94
CA PHE A 198 -3.40 -11.92 22.25
C PHE A 198 -2.37 -11.30 23.19
N ALA A 199 -1.14 -11.24 22.71
CA ALA A 199 -0.02 -10.55 23.34
C ALA A 199 0.05 -9.05 22.98
N ILE A 200 0.03 -8.21 24.02
CA ILE A 200 0.33 -6.78 23.97
C ILE A 200 1.85 -6.61 24.17
N PRO A 201 2.51 -5.65 23.47
CA PRO A 201 3.92 -5.34 23.70
C PRO A 201 4.23 -5.18 25.19
N GLY A 202 5.42 -5.60 25.62
CA GLY A 202 5.90 -5.27 26.96
C GLY A 202 5.44 -6.18 28.10
N GLY A 203 4.63 -7.21 27.86
CA GLY A 203 4.39 -8.28 28.84
C GLY A 203 2.93 -8.61 29.14
N HIS A 204 1.96 -7.86 28.63
CA HIS A 204 0.55 -8.14 28.91
C HIS A 204 -0.03 -9.15 27.92
N ILE A 205 -0.71 -10.18 28.42
CA ILE A 205 -1.46 -11.14 27.60
C ILE A 205 -2.92 -11.04 28.00
N VAL A 206 -3.80 -10.87 27.01
CA VAL A 206 -5.25 -10.89 27.22
C VAL A 206 -5.79 -12.24 26.74
N VAL A 207 -6.53 -12.94 27.59
CA VAL A 207 -7.13 -14.23 27.29
C VAL A 207 -8.65 -14.11 27.44
N TYR A 208 -9.41 -14.51 26.42
CA TYR A 208 -10.86 -14.50 26.52
C TYR A 208 -11.38 -15.77 27.19
N ASP A 209 -12.38 -15.65 28.06
CA ASP A 209 -12.95 -16.80 28.78
C ASP A 209 -13.39 -17.94 27.85
N ALA A 210 -13.95 -17.63 26.68
CA ALA A 210 -14.37 -18.63 25.70
C ALA A 210 -13.22 -19.53 25.19
N ILE A 211 -11.96 -19.05 25.07
CA ILE A 211 -10.85 -19.95 24.70
C ILE A 211 -10.52 -20.91 25.84
N LEU A 212 -10.59 -20.45 27.09
CA LEU A 212 -10.36 -21.28 28.27
C LEU A 212 -11.43 -22.36 28.38
N ASP A 213 -12.70 -22.01 28.17
CA ASP A 213 -13.83 -22.93 28.27
C ASP A 213 -13.79 -24.07 27.24
N ASN A 214 -12.98 -23.94 26.17
CA ASN A 214 -12.75 -25.00 25.19
C ASN A 214 -11.61 -25.95 25.58
N MET A 215 -10.69 -25.54 26.45
CA MET A 215 -9.52 -26.33 26.83
C MET A 215 -9.89 -27.48 27.78
N LYS A 216 -9.17 -28.59 27.65
CA LYS A 216 -9.42 -29.84 28.38
C LYS A 216 -8.27 -30.24 29.27
N THR A 217 -7.07 -29.75 28.98
CA THR A 217 -5.84 -30.16 29.65
C THR A 217 -4.98 -28.95 30.01
N PRO A 218 -4.23 -29.01 31.13
CA PRO A 218 -3.29 -27.94 31.48
C PRO A 218 -2.21 -27.75 30.41
N GLU A 219 -1.84 -28.80 29.68
CA GLU A 219 -0.86 -28.73 28.59
C GLU A 219 -1.34 -27.85 27.43
N GLU A 220 -2.64 -27.85 27.11
CA GLU A 220 -3.23 -26.97 26.09
C GLU A 220 -3.15 -25.49 26.54
N LEU A 221 -3.44 -25.21 27.81
CA LEU A 221 -3.30 -23.87 28.38
C LEU A 221 -1.83 -23.44 28.42
N ALA A 222 -0.94 -24.32 28.85
CA ALA A 222 0.50 -24.06 28.86
C ALA A 222 1.03 -23.78 27.46
N ALA A 223 0.51 -24.49 26.44
CA ALA A 223 0.86 -24.24 25.04
C ALA A 223 0.35 -22.89 24.55
N LEU A 224 -0.89 -22.50 24.88
CA LEU A 224 -1.43 -21.18 24.52
C LEU A 224 -0.56 -20.07 25.13
N LEU A 225 -0.31 -20.14 26.44
CA LEU A 225 0.51 -19.15 27.13
C LEU A 225 1.95 -19.14 26.61
N GLY A 226 2.51 -20.31 26.28
CA GLY A 226 3.84 -20.41 25.67
C GLY A 226 3.91 -19.75 24.30
N HIS A 227 2.86 -19.89 23.48
CA HIS A 227 2.71 -19.21 22.20
C HIS A 227 2.62 -17.69 22.39
N GLU A 228 1.70 -17.20 23.24
CA GLU A 228 1.55 -15.75 23.48
C GLU A 228 2.82 -15.10 24.07
N VAL A 229 3.48 -15.77 25.03
CA VAL A 229 4.78 -15.32 25.55
C VAL A 229 5.84 -15.24 24.46
N SER A 230 5.81 -16.16 23.50
CA SER A 230 6.75 -16.15 22.38
C SER A 230 6.56 -14.93 21.48
N HIS A 231 5.33 -14.47 21.26
CA HIS A 231 5.10 -13.19 20.56
C HIS A 231 5.71 -12.01 21.30
N ILE A 232 5.70 -12.01 22.63
CA ILE A 232 6.29 -10.95 23.47
C ILE A 232 7.82 -11.01 23.41
N GLU A 233 8.43 -12.17 23.68
CA GLU A 233 9.89 -12.34 23.68
C GLU A 233 10.52 -11.99 22.33
N LEU A 234 9.84 -12.35 21.24
CA LEU A 234 10.29 -12.09 19.86
C LEU A 234 9.83 -10.71 19.35
N ARG A 235 9.11 -9.95 20.18
CA ARG A 235 8.64 -8.57 19.92
C ARG A 235 7.76 -8.49 18.67
N HIS A 236 6.96 -9.52 18.39
CA HIS A 236 6.13 -9.61 17.19
C HIS A 236 5.11 -8.48 17.12
N SER A 237 4.37 -8.22 18.21
CA SER A 237 3.39 -7.14 18.29
C SER A 237 4.04 -5.78 18.02
N LEU A 238 5.19 -5.50 18.65
CA LEU A 238 5.92 -4.26 18.45
C LEU A 238 6.43 -4.09 17.02
N LYS A 239 7.00 -5.14 16.43
CA LYS A 239 7.44 -5.14 15.02
C LYS A 239 6.27 -4.86 14.08
N ASN A 240 5.13 -5.51 14.29
CA ASN A 240 3.95 -5.34 13.44
C ASN A 240 3.38 -3.93 13.53
N ILE A 241 3.21 -3.40 14.75
CA ILE A 241 2.81 -2.01 14.99
C ILE A 241 3.78 -1.06 14.30
N SER A 242 5.08 -1.24 14.49
CA SER A 242 6.09 -0.34 13.92
C SER A 242 6.10 -0.34 12.39
N ARG A 243 5.88 -1.51 11.74
CA ARG A 243 5.70 -1.60 10.28
C ARG A 243 4.45 -0.85 9.81
N THR A 244 3.35 -0.94 10.55
CA THR A 244 2.10 -0.22 10.23
C THR A 244 2.25 1.28 10.38
N LEU A 245 2.84 1.74 11.48
CA LEU A 245 3.15 3.16 11.70
C LEU A 245 4.08 3.71 10.62
N ALA A 246 5.12 2.98 10.25
CA ALA A 246 6.04 3.40 9.20
C ALA A 246 5.36 3.55 7.84
N ARG A 247 4.42 2.64 7.50
CA ARG A 247 3.61 2.75 6.27
C ARG A 247 2.72 3.99 6.30
N GLN A 248 2.08 4.27 7.43
CA GLN A 248 1.23 5.45 7.58
C GLN A 248 2.05 6.74 7.50
N MET A 249 3.19 6.81 8.18
CA MET A 249 4.11 7.94 8.08
C MET A 249 4.60 8.16 6.66
N PHE A 250 4.93 7.08 5.93
CA PHE A 250 5.30 7.16 4.53
C PHE A 250 4.16 7.75 3.67
N LEU A 251 2.92 7.28 3.86
CA LEU A 251 1.76 7.85 3.18
C LEU A 251 1.55 9.32 3.55
N SER A 252 1.63 9.68 4.82
CA SER A 252 1.49 11.05 5.30
C SER A 252 2.53 11.98 4.68
N LEU A 253 3.78 11.55 4.59
CA LEU A 253 4.86 12.32 3.96
C LEU A 253 4.64 12.52 2.46
N VAL A 254 4.13 11.51 1.76
CA VAL A 254 3.89 11.59 0.31
C VAL A 254 2.62 12.39 -0.01
N LEU A 255 1.56 12.25 0.80
CA LEU A 255 0.24 12.86 0.56
C LEU A 255 0.07 14.22 1.26
N GLY A 256 0.96 14.59 2.17
CA GLY A 256 0.95 15.87 2.87
C GLY A 256 -0.02 15.95 4.06
N SER A 257 -0.31 14.84 4.75
CA SER A 257 -1.17 14.84 5.95
C SER A 257 -0.38 14.93 7.25
N GLU A 258 -0.83 15.76 8.19
CA GLU A 258 -0.23 15.87 9.54
C GLU A 258 -0.87 14.87 10.51
N SER A 259 -0.18 13.76 10.80
CA SER A 259 -0.53 12.88 11.92
C SER A 259 0.70 12.55 12.77
N GLY A 260 0.57 12.70 14.10
CA GLY A 260 1.66 12.52 15.07
C GLY A 260 1.83 11.07 15.53
N PHE A 261 3.06 10.69 15.92
CA PHE A 261 3.42 9.30 16.26
C PHE A 261 2.66 8.72 17.46
N THR A 262 2.47 9.49 18.54
CA THR A 262 1.88 9.00 19.81
C THR A 262 0.37 8.85 19.76
N SER A 263 -0.34 9.73 19.03
CA SER A 263 -1.79 9.64 18.86
C SER A 263 -2.18 8.41 18.06
N VAL A 264 -1.43 8.11 17.01
CA VAL A 264 -1.66 6.97 16.12
C VAL A 264 -1.44 5.63 16.84
N LEU A 265 -0.46 5.56 17.76
CA LEU A 265 -0.22 4.36 18.58
C LEU A 265 -1.40 4.00 19.50
N VAL A 266 -1.99 5.00 20.17
CA VAL A 266 -3.12 4.81 21.08
C VAL A 266 -4.39 4.49 20.28
N GLU A 267 -4.62 5.19 19.17
CA GLU A 267 -5.75 4.93 18.26
C GLU A 267 -5.73 3.51 17.68
N HIS A 268 -4.55 2.89 17.58
CA HIS A 268 -4.38 1.52 17.10
C HIS A 268 -4.24 0.47 18.20
N ALA A 269 -4.43 0.83 19.48
CA ALA A 269 -4.46 -0.15 20.56
C ALA A 269 -5.60 -1.17 20.35
N ASP A 270 -6.78 -0.73 19.92
CA ASP A 270 -7.90 -1.65 19.63
C ASP A 270 -7.62 -2.59 18.45
N ASN A 271 -6.79 -2.16 17.49
CA ASN A 271 -6.39 -3.01 16.37
C ASN A 271 -5.54 -4.21 16.82
N LEU A 272 -4.97 -4.20 18.04
CA LEU A 272 -4.27 -5.34 18.61
C LEU A 272 -5.17 -6.58 18.70
N LYS A 273 -6.47 -6.41 19.00
CA LYS A 273 -7.43 -7.50 19.15
C LYS A 273 -7.61 -8.33 17.87
N GLY A 274 -7.36 -7.70 16.72
CA GLY A 274 -7.47 -8.27 15.39
C GLY A 274 -6.14 -8.30 14.62
N LEU A 275 -4.99 -8.21 15.31
CA LEU A 275 -3.70 -8.25 14.62
C LEU A 275 -3.46 -9.63 14.03
N GLU A 276 -3.36 -9.66 12.70
CA GLU A 276 -2.90 -10.84 11.99
C GLU A 276 -1.36 -10.87 11.98
N TYR A 277 -0.79 -11.98 12.43
CA TYR A 277 0.64 -12.25 12.27
C TYR A 277 0.92 -13.01 10.98
N SER A 278 2.12 -12.80 10.42
CA SER A 278 2.54 -13.57 9.26
C SER A 278 2.79 -15.02 9.64
N ARG A 279 2.65 -15.95 8.68
CA ARG A 279 2.83 -17.39 8.91
C ARG A 279 4.21 -17.73 9.49
N GLU A 280 5.22 -16.96 9.14
CA GLU A 280 6.58 -17.09 9.64
C GLU A 280 6.65 -16.75 11.14
N LEU A 281 6.00 -15.66 11.57
CA LEU A 281 5.93 -15.26 12.97
C LEU A 281 5.16 -16.27 13.82
N GLU A 282 4.06 -16.81 13.29
CA GLU A 282 3.29 -17.89 13.92
C GLU A 282 4.14 -19.15 14.11
N THR A 283 4.90 -19.54 13.07
CA THR A 283 5.78 -20.70 13.14
C THR A 283 6.92 -20.50 14.13
N GLU A 284 7.48 -19.29 14.20
CA GLU A 284 8.50 -18.92 15.18
C GLU A 284 7.96 -18.99 16.62
N SER A 285 6.74 -18.48 16.82
CA SER A 285 6.01 -18.53 18.07
C SER A 285 5.71 -19.95 18.53
N ASP A 286 5.23 -20.82 17.63
CA ASP A 286 5.00 -22.25 17.92
C ASP A 286 6.28 -22.96 18.34
N ASN A 287 7.37 -22.76 17.59
CA ASN A 287 8.65 -23.40 17.87
C ASN A 287 9.22 -22.94 19.22
N ASN A 288 9.10 -21.65 19.52
CA ASN A 288 9.57 -21.08 20.79
C ASN A 288 8.69 -21.52 21.97
N GLY A 289 7.36 -21.59 21.78
CA GLY A 289 6.41 -22.08 22.77
C GLY A 289 6.66 -23.55 23.12
N ILE A 290 6.89 -24.41 22.13
CA ILE A 290 7.29 -25.81 22.35
C ILE A 290 8.60 -25.87 23.15
N ARG A 291 9.58 -25.01 22.82
CA ARG A 291 10.85 -24.96 23.55
C ARG A 291 10.63 -24.55 25.02
N LEU A 292 9.80 -23.53 25.28
CA LEU A 292 9.46 -23.10 26.64
C LEU A 292 8.79 -24.23 27.43
N MET A 293 7.81 -24.93 26.83
CA MET A 293 7.16 -26.09 27.45
C MET A 293 8.19 -27.17 27.81
N HIS A 294 9.08 -27.52 26.89
CA HIS A 294 10.13 -28.52 27.11
C HIS A 294 11.12 -28.10 28.22
N GLU A 295 11.62 -26.87 28.20
CA GLU A 295 12.55 -26.34 29.22
C GLU A 295 11.90 -26.31 30.62
N SER A 296 10.58 -26.18 30.68
CA SER A 296 9.78 -26.22 31.90
C SER A 296 9.23 -27.60 32.26
N HIS A 297 9.65 -28.66 31.57
CA HIS A 297 9.21 -30.04 31.83
C HIS A 297 7.69 -30.23 31.72
N ILE A 298 7.04 -29.47 30.82
CA ILE A 298 5.63 -29.61 30.45
C ILE A 298 5.54 -30.46 29.18
N ASN A 299 4.55 -31.35 29.10
CA ASN A 299 4.37 -32.19 27.92
C ASN A 299 4.09 -31.33 26.67
N THR A 300 5.02 -31.33 25.72
CA THR A 300 4.97 -30.54 24.49
C THR A 300 3.84 -30.93 23.54
N GLU A 301 3.23 -32.12 23.69
CA GLU A 301 2.05 -32.52 22.91
C GLU A 301 0.86 -31.56 23.09
N GLY A 302 0.83 -30.79 24.20
CA GLY A 302 -0.16 -29.73 24.42
C GLY A 302 -0.29 -28.75 23.26
N MET A 303 0.80 -28.44 22.55
CA MET A 303 0.77 -27.56 21.38
C MET A 303 -0.01 -28.18 20.21
N SER A 304 0.20 -29.47 19.94
CA SER A 304 -0.56 -30.19 18.91
C SER A 304 -2.03 -30.36 19.30
N ASN A 305 -2.30 -30.58 20.60
CA ASN A 305 -3.66 -30.71 21.13
C ASN A 305 -4.41 -29.38 21.01
N LEU A 306 -3.78 -28.26 21.40
CA LEU A 306 -4.32 -26.92 21.25
C LEU A 306 -4.67 -26.60 19.79
N MET A 307 -3.76 -26.87 18.85
CA MET A 307 -4.05 -26.64 17.43
C MET A 307 -5.20 -27.49 16.92
N THR A 308 -5.29 -28.75 17.37
CA THR A 308 -6.40 -29.64 17.02
C THR A 308 -7.72 -29.16 17.62
N LEU A 309 -7.69 -28.66 18.86
CA LEU A 309 -8.84 -28.08 19.56
C LEU A 309 -9.38 -26.88 18.76
N LEU A 310 -8.51 -25.92 18.45
CA LEU A 310 -8.88 -24.72 17.72
C LEU A 310 -9.39 -25.03 16.30
N GLN A 311 -8.79 -25.99 15.60
CA GLN A 311 -9.27 -26.45 14.29
C GLN A 311 -10.66 -27.11 14.38
N LYS A 312 -10.97 -27.83 15.47
CA LYS A 312 -12.29 -28.46 15.66
C LYS A 312 -13.36 -27.44 16.01
N SER A 313 -13.04 -26.46 16.85
CA SER A 313 -13.97 -25.41 17.28
C SER A 313 -14.43 -24.51 16.12
N THR A 314 -13.82 -24.63 14.92
CA THR A 314 -14.20 -23.87 13.71
C THR A 314 -15.03 -24.68 12.71
N GLY A 315 -15.35 -25.93 13.04
CA GLY A 315 -16.17 -26.80 12.18
C GLY A 315 -15.52 -27.12 10.82
N GLY A 316 -14.19 -27.01 10.71
CA GLY A 316 -13.47 -27.26 9.46
C GLY A 316 -13.72 -26.23 8.35
N LYS A 317 -14.35 -25.09 8.66
CA LYS A 317 -14.43 -23.94 7.76
C LYS A 317 -13.40 -22.91 8.20
N ASP A 318 -12.54 -22.49 7.28
CA ASP A 318 -11.31 -21.76 7.57
C ASP A 318 -11.48 -20.37 8.23
N ASN A 319 -12.68 -19.79 8.39
CA ASN A 319 -12.81 -18.33 8.62
C ASN A 319 -13.88 -17.85 9.64
N THR A 320 -14.26 -18.61 10.68
CA THR A 320 -15.35 -18.15 11.60
C THR A 320 -14.99 -17.90 13.06
N LEU A 321 -13.77 -18.18 13.53
CA LEU A 321 -13.34 -17.78 14.89
C LEU A 321 -12.31 -16.65 14.80
N ASN A 322 -12.39 -15.69 15.71
CA ASN A 322 -11.50 -14.53 15.73
C ASN A 322 -10.03 -14.92 16.01
N PHE A 323 -9.76 -15.95 16.82
CA PHE A 323 -8.41 -16.50 16.96
C PHE A 323 -7.83 -16.99 15.62
N LEU A 324 -8.64 -17.56 14.72
CA LEU A 324 -8.13 -18.00 13.41
C LEU A 324 -7.86 -16.85 12.46
N SER A 325 -8.64 -15.78 12.58
CA SER A 325 -8.41 -14.56 11.82
C SER A 325 -7.06 -13.97 12.21
N THR A 326 -6.74 -13.92 13.51
CA THR A 326 -5.46 -13.38 14.01
C THR A 326 -4.29 -14.35 13.88
N HIS A 327 -4.53 -15.66 13.97
CA HIS A 327 -3.52 -16.74 13.90
C HIS A 327 -3.86 -17.78 12.81
N PRO A 328 -3.74 -17.44 11.51
CA PRO A 328 -4.22 -18.30 10.44
C PRO A 328 -3.34 -19.55 10.18
N VAL A 329 -3.98 -20.61 9.67
CA VAL A 329 -3.42 -21.80 8.98
C VAL A 329 -2.94 -22.96 9.86
N PHE A 330 -3.79 -23.99 9.97
CA PHE A 330 -3.46 -25.20 10.71
C PHE A 330 -2.59 -26.21 9.97
N GLU A 331 -2.83 -26.55 8.70
CA GLU A 331 -2.20 -27.75 8.12
C GLU A 331 -0.67 -27.70 8.13
N LYS A 332 -0.08 -26.58 7.68
CA LYS A 332 1.37 -26.38 7.65
C LYS A 332 1.96 -26.24 9.06
N ARG A 333 1.27 -25.52 9.96
CA ARG A 333 1.69 -25.36 11.35
C ARG A 333 1.64 -26.67 12.11
N ILE A 334 0.56 -27.44 11.99
CA ILE A 334 0.42 -28.79 12.54
C ILE A 334 1.54 -29.70 12.01
N ALA A 335 1.83 -29.66 10.71
CA ALA A 335 2.93 -30.44 10.14
C ALA A 335 4.28 -30.03 10.74
N ASN A 336 4.56 -28.73 10.87
CA ASN A 336 5.77 -28.22 11.52
C ASN A 336 5.82 -28.62 13.01
N ILE A 337 4.75 -28.45 13.77
CA ILE A 337 4.64 -28.83 15.18
C ILE A 337 4.96 -30.32 15.33
N LYS A 338 4.32 -31.19 14.54
CA LYS A 338 4.61 -32.64 14.55
C LYS A 338 6.09 -32.93 14.28
N GLU A 339 6.73 -32.19 13.39
CA GLU A 339 8.16 -32.34 13.14
C GLU A 339 9.03 -31.83 14.30
N GLN A 340 8.67 -30.71 14.93
CA GLN A 340 9.35 -30.22 16.13
C GLN A 340 9.22 -31.19 17.31
N LEU A 341 8.05 -31.78 17.51
CA LEU A 341 7.79 -32.71 18.60
C LEU A 341 8.68 -33.96 18.53
N LYS A 342 9.15 -34.38 17.35
CA LYS A 342 10.13 -35.48 17.22
C LYS A 342 11.48 -35.19 17.86
N LYS A 343 11.81 -33.92 18.10
CA LYS A 343 13.07 -33.48 18.72
C LYS A 343 13.05 -33.55 20.24
N TYR A 344 11.86 -33.62 20.84
CA TYR A 344 11.66 -33.57 22.28
C TYR A 344 11.11 -34.92 22.74
N VAL A 345 11.63 -35.44 23.85
CA VAL A 345 11.07 -36.64 24.46
C VAL A 345 9.81 -36.22 25.24
N PRO A 346 8.64 -36.84 25.03
CA PRO A 346 7.45 -36.54 25.81
C PRO A 346 7.73 -36.81 27.29
N ALA A 347 7.73 -35.76 28.11
CA ALA A 347 7.74 -35.87 29.56
C ALA A 347 6.31 -35.64 30.06
N PRO A 348 5.72 -36.54 30.87
CA PRO A 348 4.43 -36.30 31.48
C PRO A 348 4.49 -35.04 32.34
N THR A 349 3.44 -34.20 32.29
CA THR A 349 3.29 -33.14 33.30
C THR A 349 2.92 -33.80 34.62
N GLU A 350 3.94 -34.12 35.42
CA GLU A 350 3.76 -34.75 36.74
C GLU A 350 3.39 -33.74 37.83
N ASN A 351 3.46 -32.44 37.54
CA ASN A 351 3.15 -31.40 38.51
C ASN A 351 1.64 -31.38 38.86
N VAL A 352 1.34 -31.88 40.05
CA VAL A 352 -0.02 -31.94 40.60
C VAL A 352 -0.58 -30.53 40.88
N GLU A 353 0.26 -29.57 41.24
CA GLU A 353 -0.18 -28.19 41.50
C GLU A 353 -0.69 -27.53 40.22
N ILE A 354 0.02 -27.71 39.09
CA ILE A 354 -0.42 -27.23 37.77
C ILE A 354 -1.80 -27.77 37.41
N LYS A 355 -2.05 -29.06 37.65
CA LYS A 355 -3.35 -29.69 37.41
C LYS A 355 -4.43 -29.10 38.30
N ASN A 356 -4.15 -28.96 39.60
CA ASN A 356 -5.10 -28.40 40.56
C ASN A 356 -5.47 -26.96 40.23
N THR A 357 -4.48 -26.10 39.93
CA THR A 357 -4.71 -24.70 39.56
C THR A 357 -5.45 -24.60 38.22
N PHE A 358 -5.17 -25.49 37.26
CA PHE A 358 -5.95 -25.58 36.02
C PHE A 358 -7.42 -25.93 36.30
N HIS A 359 -7.69 -26.94 37.13
CA HIS A 359 -9.07 -27.31 37.47
C HIS A 359 -9.81 -26.16 38.19
N ALA A 360 -9.13 -25.44 39.07
CA ALA A 360 -9.69 -24.30 39.79
C ALA A 360 -10.16 -23.16 38.85
N LEU A 361 -9.61 -23.02 37.64
CA LEU A 361 -10.08 -22.03 36.65
C LEU A 361 -11.54 -22.27 36.20
N TYR A 362 -12.02 -23.50 36.35
CA TYR A 362 -13.36 -23.93 35.92
C TYR A 362 -14.31 -24.14 37.10
N GLU A 363 -13.84 -23.99 38.33
CA GLU A 363 -14.69 -23.96 39.51
C GLU A 363 -15.36 -22.58 39.58
N THR A 364 -16.67 -22.56 39.78
CA THR A 364 -17.45 -21.31 39.88
C THR A 364 -17.10 -20.58 41.17
N PHE A 365 -16.72 -19.30 41.07
CA PHE A 365 -16.43 -18.40 42.20
C PHE A 365 -17.64 -17.57 42.61
#